data_AF-A0AA46TID7-F1
#
_entry.id   AF-A0AA46TID7-F1
#
_cell.length_a   1.000
_cell.length_b   1.000
_cell.length_c   1.000
_cell.angle_alpha   90.00
_cell.angle_beta   90.00
_cell.angle_gamma   90.00
#
_symmetry.space_group_name_H-M   'P 1'
#
loop_
_entity.id
_entity.type
_entity.pdbx_description
1 polymer ?
#
loop_
_entity_poly.entity_id
_entity_poly.type
_entity_poly.pdbx_seq_one_letter_code
_entity_poly.pdbx_strand_id
1 'polypeptide(L)'
;MSEIELDCRGMLCPMPVIKLAGATQGAEPDTVVRLRTDDAAARVDVPAWCRMRRHELVHQHDDPDSTASTFEVRVRREPGRT
;
A
#
# COMPACT_ATOMS: atom_id res chain seq x y z
N MET A 1 15.25 -6.53 6.46
CA MET A 1 14.27 -5.49 6.08
C MET A 1 13.90 -5.78 4.65
N SER A 2 12.68 -6.27 4.43
CA SER A 2 12.19 -6.64 3.11
C SER A 2 11.33 -5.51 2.57
N GLU A 3 11.52 -5.17 1.29
CA GLU A 3 10.78 -4.13 0.60
C GLU A 3 10.17 -4.68 -0.68
N ILE A 4 8.92 -4.32 -0.96
CA ILE A 4 8.18 -4.70 -2.17
C ILE A 4 7.74 -3.43 -2.87
N GLU A 5 8.15 -3.24 -4.11
CA GLU A 5 7.69 -2.11 -4.93
C GLU A 5 6.53 -2.51 -5.84
N LEU A 6 5.47 -1.71 -5.85
CA LEU A 6 4.30 -1.87 -6.69
C LEU A 6 4.09 -0.63 -7.53
N ASP A 7 4.27 -0.75 -8.84
CA ASP A 7 3.86 0.26 -9.80
C ASP A 7 2.44 -0.03 -10.30
N CYS A 8 1.52 0.85 -9.92
CA CYS A 8 0.12 0.83 -10.30
C CYS A 8 -0.28 2.15 -10.98
N ARG A 9 0.66 2.85 -11.61
CA ARG A 9 0.34 3.99 -12.48
C ARG A 9 -0.45 3.51 -13.72
N GLY A 10 -1.41 4.31 -14.17
CA GLY A 10 -2.38 3.94 -15.20
C GLY A 10 -3.44 2.95 -14.73
N MET A 11 -3.46 2.57 -13.45
CA MET A 11 -4.49 1.70 -12.87
C MET A 11 -5.40 2.51 -11.95
N LEU A 12 -6.69 2.54 -12.27
CA LEU A 12 -7.70 3.21 -11.44
C LEU A 12 -8.30 2.26 -10.41
N CYS A 13 -8.93 2.84 -9.38
CA CYS A 13 -9.67 2.13 -8.35
C CYS A 13 -10.59 1.05 -8.95
N PRO A 14 -10.59 -0.19 -8.41
CA PRO A 14 -9.92 -0.64 -7.18
C PRO A 14 -8.54 -1.30 -7.36
N MET A 15 -7.95 -1.24 -8.55
CA MET A 15 -6.76 -2.04 -8.89
C MET A 15 -5.53 -1.80 -7.99
N PRO A 16 -5.15 -0.55 -7.64
CA PRO A 16 -4.00 -0.31 -6.76
C PRO A 16 -4.13 -1.00 -5.39
N VAL A 17 -5.33 -0.96 -4.80
CA VAL A 17 -5.59 -1.57 -3.48
C VAL A 17 -5.62 -3.10 -3.56
N ILE A 18 -6.16 -3.66 -4.65
CA ILE A 18 -6.14 -5.12 -4.86
C ILE A 18 -4.71 -5.63 -4.96
N LYS A 19 -3.85 -4.94 -5.72
CA LYS A 19 -2.43 -5.30 -5.83
C LYS A 19 -1.69 -5.15 -4.51
N LEU A 20 -1.92 -4.06 -3.79
CA LEU A 20 -1.40 -3.85 -2.44
C LEU A 20 -1.78 -5.03 -1.52
N ALA A 21 -3.06 -5.40 -1.50
CA ALA A 21 -3.55 -6.49 -0.69
C ALA A 21 -2.89 -7.83 -1.04
N GLY A 22 -2.76 -8.14 -2.34
CA GLY A 22 -2.07 -9.35 -2.79
C GLY A 22 -0.61 -9.41 -2.35
N ALA A 23 0.13 -8.30 -2.47
CA ALA A 23 1.52 -8.21 -2.03
C ALA A 23 1.65 -8.40 -0.51
N THR A 24 0.76 -7.80 0.29
CA THR A 24 0.80 -7.93 1.75
C THR A 24 0.46 -9.34 2.25
N GLN A 25 -0.32 -10.12 1.51
CA GLN A 25 -0.74 -11.46 1.93
C GLN A 25 0.41 -12.47 1.93
N GLY A 26 1.35 -12.34 1.00
CA GLY A 26 2.55 -13.18 0.90
C GLY A 26 3.77 -12.63 1.64
N ALA A 27 3.67 -11.44 2.23
CA ALA A 27 4.80 -10.76 2.86
C ALA A 27 5.02 -11.21 4.31
N GLU A 28 6.28 -11.15 4.74
CA GLU A 28 6.67 -11.32 6.13
C GLU A 28 6.26 -10.09 6.97
N PRO A 29 6.02 -10.23 8.28
CA PRO A 29 5.83 -9.09 9.17
C PRO A 29 6.97 -8.07 9.05
N ASP A 30 6.63 -6.80 9.24
CA ASP A 30 7.52 -5.63 9.09
C ASP A 30 8.09 -5.40 7.68
N THR A 31 7.65 -6.16 6.67
CA THR A 31 7.89 -5.83 5.26
C THR A 31 7.23 -4.50 4.91
N VAL A 32 7.93 -3.64 4.17
CA VAL A 32 7.38 -2.38 3.66
C VAL A 32 6.98 -2.57 2.19
N VAL A 33 5.73 -2.27 1.87
CA VAL A 33 5.22 -2.28 0.50
C VAL A 33 5.08 -0.84 0.03
N ARG A 34 5.86 -0.48 -1.00
CA ARG A 34 5.87 0.85 -1.62
C ARG A 34 4.99 0.84 -2.86
N LEU A 35 3.80 1.43 -2.76
CA LEU A 35 2.82 1.54 -3.84
C LEU A 35 2.92 2.91 -4.50
N ARG A 36 3.13 2.95 -5.82
CA ARG A 36 3.04 4.17 -6.63
C ARG A 36 1.82 4.09 -7.55
N THR A 37 0.96 5.09 -7.52
CA THR A 37 -0.26 5.13 -8.33
C THR A 37 -0.66 6.57 -8.64
N ASP A 38 -1.20 6.82 -9.82
CA ASP A 38 -1.78 8.09 -10.26
C ASP A 38 -3.29 8.19 -10.02
N ASP A 39 -3.86 7.19 -9.32
CA ASP A 39 -5.25 7.22 -8.88
C ASP A 39 -5.44 8.13 -7.67
N ALA A 40 -6.22 9.20 -7.85
CA ALA A 40 -6.55 10.13 -6.77
C ALA A 40 -7.33 9.44 -5.62
N ALA A 41 -8.09 8.38 -5.90
CA ALA A 41 -8.85 7.65 -4.88
C ALA A 41 -7.93 6.91 -3.89
N ALA A 42 -6.71 6.54 -4.32
CA ALA A 42 -5.73 5.86 -3.47
C ALA A 42 -5.38 6.66 -2.19
N ARG A 43 -5.49 7.99 -2.23
CA ARG A 43 -5.28 8.88 -1.07
C ARG A 43 -6.24 8.62 0.08
N VAL A 44 -7.43 8.13 -0.23
CA VAL A 44 -8.47 7.78 0.75
C VAL A 44 -8.48 6.27 0.97
N ASP A 45 -8.40 5.50 -0.12
CA ASP A 45 -8.56 4.05 -0.08
C ASP A 45 -7.38 3.35 0.60
N VAL A 46 -6.13 3.77 0.37
CA VAL A 46 -4.96 3.14 0.99
C VAL A 46 -4.96 3.33 2.51
N PRO A 47 -5.13 4.56 3.07
CA PRO A 47 -5.26 4.72 4.51
C PRO A 47 -6.46 3.98 5.11
N ALA A 48 -7.61 3.96 4.43
CA ALA A 48 -8.78 3.23 4.88
C ALA A 48 -8.51 1.72 4.93
N TRP A 49 -7.92 1.18 3.87
CA TRP A 49 -7.55 -0.23 3.78
C TRP A 49 -6.52 -0.63 4.85
N CYS A 50 -5.50 0.20 5.09
CA CYS A 50 -4.51 -0.04 6.15
C CYS A 50 -5.19 -0.17 7.52
N ARG A 51 -6.11 0.75 7.86
CA ARG A 51 -6.89 0.69 9.11
C ARG A 51 -7.74 -0.58 9.20
N MET A 52 -8.43 -0.95 8.12
CA MET A 52 -9.29 -2.13 8.07
C MET A 52 -8.50 -3.44 8.23
N ARG A 53 -7.30 -3.51 7.64
CA ARG A 53 -6.43 -4.70 7.69
C ARG A 53 -5.42 -4.67 8.83
N ARG A 54 -5.45 -3.63 9.67
CA ARG A 54 -4.51 -3.37 10.77
C ARG A 54 -3.05 -3.30 10.34
N HIS A 55 -2.80 -2.89 9.10
CA HIS A 55 -1.47 -2.54 8.63
C HIS A 55 -1.16 -1.08 8.94
N GLU A 56 0.11 -0.74 8.91
CA GLU A 56 0.59 0.60 9.24
C GLU A 56 0.95 1.35 7.96
N LEU A 57 0.31 2.50 7.73
CA LEU A 57 0.76 3.44 6.72
C LEU A 57 1.93 4.25 7.29
N VAL A 58 3.13 4.03 6.76
CA VAL A 58 4.38 4.66 7.22
C VAL A 58 4.54 6.03 6.58
N HIS A 59 4.40 6.09 5.26
CA HIS A 59 4.48 7.32 4.49
C HIS A 59 3.39 7.39 3.42
N GLN A 60 2.94 8.62 3.17
CA GLN A 60 2.11 8.98 2.04
C GLN A 60 2.62 10.33 1.55
N HIS A 61 3.00 10.41 0.29
CA HIS A 61 3.39 11.67 -0.32
C HIS A 61 3.00 11.72 -1.79
N ASP A 62 2.86 12.94 -2.27
CA ASP A 62 2.62 13.20 -3.68
C ASP A 62 3.95 13.37 -4.38
N ASP A 63 4.00 13.00 -5.65
CA ASP A 63 5.15 13.27 -6.49
C ASP A 63 4.99 14.71 -7.04
N PRO A 64 5.89 15.66 -6.73
CA PRO A 64 5.72 17.05 -7.18
C PRO A 64 5.76 17.21 -8.70
N ASP A 65 6.42 16.28 -9.39
CA ASP A 65 6.62 16.30 -10.84
C ASP A 65 5.64 15.38 -11.60
N SER A 66 4.69 14.74 -10.92
CA SER A 66 3.76 13.78 -11.53
C SER A 66 2.39 13.78 -10.85
N THR A 67 1.37 13.26 -11.54
CA THR A 67 0.06 12.97 -10.91
C THR A 67 0.11 11.76 -9.99
N ALA A 68 1.24 11.05 -9.95
CA ALA A 68 1.45 9.91 -9.07
C ALA A 68 1.57 10.31 -7.59
N SER A 69 1.06 9.44 -6.73
CA SER A 69 1.26 9.45 -5.28
C SER A 69 1.96 8.16 -4.88
N THR A 70 2.80 8.24 -3.86
CA THR A 70 3.52 7.10 -3.30
C THR A 70 3.06 6.84 -1.87
N PHE A 71 2.82 5.57 -1.57
CA PHE A 71 2.39 5.09 -0.26
C PHE A 71 3.33 4.00 0.20
N GLU A 72 3.80 4.08 1.44
CA GLU A 72 4.61 3.05 2.09
C GLU A 72 3.78 2.41 3.20
N VAL A 73 3.46 1.14 3.04
CA VAL A 73 2.67 0.39 4.00
C VAL A 73 3.52 -0.69 4.63
N ARG A 74 3.68 -0.64 5.94
CA ARG A 74 4.31 -1.70 6.72
C ARG A 74 3.30 -2.78 7.06
N VAL A 75 3.62 -3.99 6.64
CA VAL A 75 2.85 -5.20 6.95
C VAL A 75 2.96 -5.50 8.43
N ARG A 76 1.85 -5.35 9.13
CA ARG A 76 1.69 -5.88 10.49
C ARG A 76 1.00 -7.23 10.42
N ARG A 77 1.50 -8.21 11.16
CA ARG A 77 0.74 -9.41 11.50
C ARG A 77 0.28 -9.31 12.94
N GLU A 78 -0.99 -9.62 13.18
CA GLU A 78 -1.43 -9.88 14.54
C GLU A 78 -0.76 -11.18 15.02
N PRO A 79 -0.23 -11.20 16.25
CA PRO A 79 0.20 -12.44 16.88
C PRO A 79 -1.05 -13.26 17.18
N GLY A 80 -1.38 -14.22 16.31
CA GLY A 80 -2.46 -15.17 16.56
C GLY A 80 -3.52 -15.20 15.47
N ARG A 81 -3.20 -15.88 14.37
CA ARG A 81 -4.22 -16.68 13.69
C ARG A 81 -3.62 -18.07 13.46
N THR A 82 -3.71 -18.88 14.51
CA THR A 82 -3.63 -20.35 14.42
C THR A 82 -4.78 -20.87 13.58
#